data_AF-A0A3A0BV57-F1
#
_entry.id   AF-A0A3A0BV57-F1
#
_cell.length_a   1.000
_cell.length_b   1.000
_cell.length_c   1.000
_cell.angle_alpha   90.00
_cell.angle_beta   90.00
_cell.angle_gamma   90.00
#
_symmetry.space_group_name_H-M   'P 1'
#
loop_
_entity.id
_entity.type
_entity.pdbx_description
1 polymer ?
#
loop_
_entity_poly.entity_id
_entity_poly.type
_entity_poly.pdbx_seq_one_letter_code
_entity_poly.pdbx_strand_id
1 'polypeptide(L)'
;RNKLQPGHLLGNRFVIRVSNIGCGAAEAEARLAAIVQAIHSQGLPNFFGPQRFGFDGGNVRQGLALLLGERTQRDRWLRRFLISSYQSYLCNRYLARRLEIGAFDHLLPGDVAKKYATGGMFNVEDVAQEQPRYAQHEISFTAPLYGPKMWEAQAEAAALEAQVLAESPVTLAHLTAARVEGTRRLGRLLAGDLCVRILDAPPDGTGPSVVVEFQLPKGAFATTVMRELMKVDLAALPALADEEDT
;
A
#
# COMPACT_ATOMS: atom_id res chain seq x y z
N ARG A 1 27.10 20.95 8.46
CA ARG A 1 26.78 19.74 7.66
C ARG A 1 25.77 18.92 8.47
N ASN A 2 24.51 18.83 8.05
CA ASN A 2 23.48 18.15 8.85
C ASN A 2 23.64 16.63 8.74
N LYS A 3 23.48 15.91 9.85
CA LYS A 3 23.54 14.44 9.90
C LYS A 3 22.37 13.85 9.12
N LEU A 4 22.63 12.81 8.31
CA LEU A 4 21.56 12.03 7.68
C LEU A 4 20.80 11.23 8.75
N GLN A 5 19.48 11.37 8.78
CA GLN A 5 18.60 10.65 9.70
C GLN A 5 17.65 9.75 8.91
N PRO A 6 17.13 8.67 9.53
CA PRO A 6 16.03 7.89 8.97
C PRO A 6 14.88 8.82 8.52
N GLY A 7 14.46 8.68 7.26
CA GLY A 7 13.39 9.51 6.67
C GLY A 7 13.87 10.70 5.81
N HIS A 8 15.17 10.98 5.76
CA HIS A 8 15.76 12.01 4.88
C HIS A 8 15.82 11.61 3.39
N LEU A 9 15.75 10.32 3.07
CA LEU A 9 15.74 9.86 1.67
C LEU A 9 14.49 10.36 0.95
N LEU A 10 14.59 10.68 -0.34
CA LEU A 10 13.43 11.04 -1.17
C LEU A 10 12.69 9.78 -1.65
N GLY A 11 13.46 8.78 -2.07
CA GLY A 11 12.98 7.53 -2.61
C GLY A 11 14.14 6.59 -2.91
N ASN A 12 13.83 5.51 -3.62
CA ASN A 12 14.82 4.54 -4.12
C ASN A 12 14.57 4.28 -5.60
N ARG A 13 15.65 4.10 -6.36
CA ARG A 13 15.60 3.58 -7.73
C ARG A 13 15.85 2.07 -7.68
N PHE A 14 15.04 1.31 -8.37
CA PHE A 14 15.12 -0.14 -8.42
C PHE A 14 15.49 -0.60 -9.83
N VAL A 15 16.33 -1.63 -9.91
CA VAL A 15 16.61 -2.41 -11.11
C VAL A 15 16.53 -3.86 -10.67
N ILE A 16 15.50 -4.57 -11.12
CA ILE A 16 15.18 -5.92 -10.66
C ILE A 16 15.16 -6.85 -11.87
N ARG A 17 15.89 -7.97 -11.79
CA ARG A 17 15.83 -9.04 -12.79
C ARG A 17 14.96 -10.18 -12.26
N VAL A 18 13.92 -10.53 -13.00
CA VAL A 18 13.15 -11.77 -12.82
C VAL A 18 13.65 -12.77 -13.85
N SER A 19 14.34 -13.81 -13.38
CA SER A 19 14.93 -14.85 -14.24
C SER A 19 13.98 -16.02 -14.45
N ASN A 20 14.20 -16.78 -15.53
CA ASN A 20 13.51 -18.04 -15.81
C ASN A 20 11.97 -17.89 -15.83
N ILE A 21 11.47 -16.92 -16.61
CA ILE A 21 10.02 -16.75 -16.77
C ILE A 21 9.43 -17.93 -17.53
N GLY A 22 8.26 -18.40 -17.09
CA GLY A 22 7.64 -19.63 -17.60
C GLY A 22 6.93 -19.50 -18.95
N CYS A 23 7.04 -18.35 -19.63
CA CYS A 23 6.44 -18.09 -20.93
C CYS A 23 7.49 -17.60 -21.94
N GLY A 24 7.16 -17.65 -23.22
CA GLY A 24 8.05 -17.17 -24.28
C GLY A 24 8.25 -15.65 -24.23
N ALA A 25 9.38 -15.16 -24.77
CA ALA A 25 9.75 -13.74 -24.76
C ALA A 25 8.65 -12.83 -25.34
N ALA A 26 8.09 -13.19 -26.50
CA ALA A 26 7.04 -12.40 -27.16
C ALA A 26 5.73 -12.35 -26.36
N GLU A 27 5.37 -13.45 -25.70
CA GLU A 27 4.19 -13.49 -24.84
C GLU A 27 4.39 -12.64 -23.58
N ALA A 28 5.58 -12.73 -22.96
CA ALA A 28 5.95 -11.90 -21.82
C ALA A 28 5.89 -10.42 -22.17
N GLU A 29 6.43 -10.04 -23.33
CA GLU A 29 6.41 -8.66 -23.82
C GLU A 29 4.99 -8.11 -23.95
N ALA A 30 4.10 -8.85 -24.63
CA ALA A 30 2.71 -8.42 -24.81
C ALA A 30 1.97 -8.24 -23.47
N ARG A 31 2.12 -9.20 -22.54
CA ARG A 31 1.50 -9.14 -21.21
C ARG A 31 2.04 -7.96 -20.39
N LEU A 32 3.36 -7.78 -20.37
CA LEU A 32 3.99 -6.70 -19.59
C LEU A 32 3.66 -5.33 -20.17
N ALA A 33 3.59 -5.18 -21.51
CA ALA A 33 3.21 -3.92 -22.14
C ALA A 33 1.82 -3.46 -21.68
N ALA A 34 0.84 -4.36 -21.65
CA ALA A 34 -0.51 -4.06 -21.15
C ALA A 34 -0.50 -3.65 -19.66
N ILE A 35 0.25 -4.37 -18.81
CA ILE A 35 0.35 -4.07 -17.37
C ILE A 35 1.04 -2.72 -17.14
N VAL A 36 2.14 -2.44 -17.83
CA VAL A 36 2.87 -1.18 -17.73
C VAL A 36 1.98 0.00 -18.17
N GLN A 37 1.23 -0.16 -19.26
CA GLN A 37 0.28 0.85 -19.71
C GLN A 37 -0.81 1.12 -18.65
N ALA A 38 -1.36 0.07 -18.04
CA ALA A 38 -2.33 0.22 -16.95
C ALA A 38 -1.72 0.97 -15.75
N ILE A 39 -0.51 0.60 -15.32
CA ILE A 39 0.20 1.26 -14.23
C ILE A 39 0.49 2.74 -14.54
N HIS A 40 0.90 3.06 -15.77
CA HIS A 40 1.14 4.43 -16.18
C HIS A 40 -0.13 5.28 -16.22
N SER A 41 -1.27 4.69 -16.56
CA SER A 41 -2.55 5.43 -16.64
C SER A 41 -3.23 5.58 -15.28
N GLN A 42 -3.23 4.54 -14.44
CA GLN A 42 -4.04 4.49 -13.22
C GLN A 42 -3.21 4.51 -11.93
N GLY A 43 -1.92 4.22 -12.00
CA GLY A 43 -1.10 3.94 -10.82
C GLY A 43 -1.45 2.60 -10.17
N LEU A 44 -1.02 2.44 -8.93
CA LEU A 44 -1.12 1.21 -8.15
C LEU A 44 -1.76 1.49 -6.78
N PRO A 45 -2.61 0.60 -6.25
CA PRO A 45 -2.99 0.67 -4.85
C PRO A 45 -1.75 0.57 -3.95
N ASN A 46 -1.55 1.52 -3.06
CA ASN A 46 -0.33 1.65 -2.27
C ASN A 46 -0.32 0.73 -1.02
N PHE A 47 -0.58 -0.55 -1.24
CA PHE A 47 -0.58 -1.59 -0.22
C PHE A 47 0.77 -1.70 0.50
N PHE A 48 0.73 -2.02 1.78
CA PHE A 48 1.87 -2.58 2.49
C PHE A 48 2.10 -4.02 2.01
N GLY A 49 3.34 -4.33 1.63
CA GLY A 49 3.73 -5.68 1.19
C GLY A 49 3.80 -6.69 2.34
N PRO A 50 3.80 -8.00 2.03
CA PRO A 50 3.75 -9.09 3.02
C PRO A 50 4.90 -9.06 4.02
N GLN A 51 6.07 -8.52 3.64
CA GLN A 51 7.20 -8.32 4.56
C GLN A 51 6.84 -7.45 5.78
N ARG A 52 5.82 -6.59 5.68
CA ARG A 52 5.33 -5.76 6.78
C ARG A 52 4.59 -6.58 7.82
N PHE A 53 3.93 -7.67 7.39
CA PHE A 53 3.05 -8.49 8.20
C PHE A 53 3.76 -9.67 8.88
N GLY A 54 5.02 -9.91 8.53
CA GLY A 54 5.80 -11.03 9.04
C GLY A 54 5.38 -12.34 8.38
N PHE A 55 6.08 -13.43 8.72
CA PHE A 55 5.72 -14.76 8.23
C PHE A 55 4.27 -15.07 8.60
N ASP A 56 3.46 -15.42 7.60
CA ASP A 56 2.05 -15.78 7.77
C ASP A 56 1.21 -14.73 8.53
N GLY A 57 1.56 -13.44 8.47
CA GLY A 57 0.82 -12.40 9.21
C GLY A 57 1.11 -12.34 10.71
N GLY A 58 2.14 -13.04 11.19
CA GLY A 58 2.48 -13.13 12.61
C GLY A 58 2.75 -11.79 13.31
N ASN A 59 3.21 -10.75 12.59
CA ASN A 59 3.35 -9.41 13.18
C ASN A 59 1.98 -8.76 13.42
N VAL A 60 1.03 -8.96 12.51
CA VAL A 60 -0.33 -8.39 12.62
C VAL A 60 -1.05 -9.02 13.80
N ARG A 61 -1.01 -10.34 13.95
CA ARG A 61 -1.58 -11.06 15.11
C ARG A 61 -0.98 -10.58 16.44
N GLN A 62 0.34 -10.41 16.49
CA GLN A 62 0.99 -9.88 17.69
C GLN A 62 0.64 -8.41 17.96
N GLY A 63 0.51 -7.59 16.91
CA GLY A 63 0.06 -6.21 17.02
C GLY A 63 -1.37 -6.10 17.55
N LEU A 64 -2.26 -6.99 17.09
CA LEU A 64 -3.62 -7.13 17.58
C LEU A 64 -3.64 -7.48 19.08
N ALA A 65 -2.95 -8.55 19.48
CA ALA A 65 -2.89 -8.97 20.89
C ALA A 65 -2.32 -7.86 21.80
N LEU A 66 -1.39 -7.04 21.31
CA LEU A 66 -0.88 -5.87 22.04
C LEU A 66 -1.92 -4.74 22.17
N LEU A 67 -2.79 -4.56 21.17
CA LEU A 67 -3.86 -3.56 21.18
C LEU A 67 -5.03 -3.97 22.08
N LEU A 68 -5.35 -5.26 22.13
CA LEU A 68 -6.38 -5.85 22.99
C LEU A 68 -5.91 -6.06 24.44
N GLY A 69 -4.63 -5.88 24.72
CA GLY A 69 -4.06 -6.06 26.07
C GLY A 69 -3.81 -7.53 26.46
N GLU A 70 -4.04 -8.47 25.54
CA GLU A 70 -3.78 -9.91 25.69
C GLU A 70 -2.28 -10.24 25.75
N ARG A 71 -1.44 -9.33 25.24
CA ARG A 71 0.01 -9.46 25.23
C ARG A 71 0.69 -8.20 25.77
N THR A 72 1.86 -8.37 26.37
CA THR A 72 2.79 -7.27 26.66
C THR A 72 4.08 -7.39 25.87
N GLN A 73 4.73 -6.26 25.60
CA GLN A 73 6.03 -6.21 24.94
C GLN A 73 6.87 -5.12 25.59
N ARG A 74 8.00 -5.51 26.21
CA ARG A 74 8.90 -4.61 26.95
C ARG A 74 9.77 -3.77 26.01
N ASP A 75 10.20 -4.36 24.89
CA ASP A 75 10.95 -3.62 23.89
C ASP A 75 10.03 -2.58 23.21
N ARG A 76 10.31 -1.30 23.47
CA ARG A 76 9.49 -0.19 22.98
C ARG A 76 9.49 -0.09 21.46
N TRP A 77 10.61 -0.40 20.81
CA TRP A 77 10.73 -0.36 19.37
C TRP A 77 9.90 -1.48 18.74
N LEU A 78 10.05 -2.71 19.21
CA LEU A 78 9.33 -3.88 18.71
C LEU A 78 7.83 -3.73 18.99
N ARG A 79 7.43 -3.25 20.17
CA ARG A 79 6.03 -2.94 20.48
C ARG A 79 5.43 -1.99 19.45
N ARG A 80 6.11 -0.86 19.18
CA ARG A 80 5.66 0.12 18.20
C ARG A 80 5.60 -0.47 16.79
N PHE A 81 6.60 -1.27 16.41
CA PHE A 81 6.64 -1.95 15.12
C PHE A 81 5.44 -2.88 14.92
N LEU A 82 5.17 -3.77 15.90
CA LEU A 82 4.06 -4.72 15.85
C LEU A 82 2.71 -4.02 15.78
N ILE A 83 2.47 -3.00 16.61
CA ILE A 83 1.22 -2.22 16.55
C ILE A 83 1.09 -1.51 15.19
N SER A 84 2.18 -0.93 14.68
CA SER A 84 2.17 -0.29 13.37
C SER A 84 1.91 -1.27 12.21
N SER A 85 2.19 -2.56 12.40
CA SER A 85 1.84 -3.60 11.42
C SER A 85 0.33 -3.84 11.38
N TYR A 86 -0.37 -3.73 12.51
CA TYR A 86 -1.83 -3.79 12.57
C TYR A 86 -2.49 -2.56 11.90
N GLN A 87 -1.95 -1.35 12.13
CA GLN A 87 -2.40 -0.16 11.38
C GLN A 87 -2.19 -0.33 9.87
N SER A 88 -1.08 -0.95 9.48
CA SER A 88 -0.77 -1.24 8.06
C SER A 88 -1.78 -2.23 7.47
N TYR A 89 -2.23 -3.20 8.26
CA TYR A 89 -3.28 -4.14 7.88
C TYR A 89 -4.63 -3.43 7.66
N LEU A 90 -5.07 -2.58 8.59
CA LEU A 90 -6.31 -1.80 8.43
C LEU A 90 -6.24 -0.84 7.22
N CYS A 91 -5.08 -0.23 6.97
CA CYS A 91 -4.84 0.57 5.78
C CYS A 91 -5.02 -0.26 4.49
N ASN A 92 -4.51 -1.49 4.47
CA ASN A 92 -4.70 -2.38 3.33
C ASN A 92 -6.18 -2.78 3.17
N ARG A 93 -6.91 -3.05 4.25
CA ARG A 93 -8.36 -3.33 4.18
C ARG A 93 -9.14 -2.18 3.55
N TYR A 94 -8.84 -0.94 3.93
CA TYR A 94 -9.45 0.24 3.29
C TYR A 94 -9.17 0.30 1.78
N LEU A 95 -7.93 0.05 1.37
CA LEU A 95 -7.56 0.03 -0.05
C LEU A 95 -8.27 -1.11 -0.82
N ALA A 96 -8.37 -2.30 -0.22
CA ALA A 96 -9.11 -3.42 -0.80
C ALA A 96 -10.59 -3.06 -0.98
N ARG A 97 -11.20 -2.47 0.06
CA ARG A 97 -12.62 -2.06 0.01
C ARG A 97 -12.87 -1.01 -1.07
N ARG A 98 -11.95 -0.06 -1.27
CA ARG A 98 -12.03 0.90 -2.39
C ARG A 98 -12.00 0.22 -3.75
N LEU A 99 -11.16 -0.79 -3.93
CA LEU A 99 -11.10 -1.55 -5.18
C LEU A 99 -12.41 -2.31 -5.42
N GLU A 100 -12.95 -2.95 -4.39
CA GLU A 100 -14.21 -3.71 -4.46
C GLU A 100 -15.40 -2.84 -4.90
N ILE A 101 -15.48 -1.62 -4.40
CA ILE A 101 -16.58 -0.68 -4.76
C ILE A 101 -16.27 0.14 -6.02
N GLY A 102 -15.14 -0.11 -6.70
CA GLY A 102 -14.73 0.63 -7.89
C GLY A 102 -14.29 2.08 -7.64
N ALA A 103 -13.99 2.46 -6.39
CA ALA A 103 -13.60 3.81 -5.98
C ALA A 103 -12.08 4.06 -6.00
N PHE A 104 -11.35 3.36 -6.86
CA PHE A 104 -9.90 3.55 -7.00
C PHE A 104 -9.53 4.59 -8.05
N ASP A 105 -10.33 4.75 -9.11
CA ASP A 105 -10.06 5.67 -10.22
C ASP A 105 -10.68 7.06 -10.03
N HIS A 106 -11.38 7.29 -8.92
CA HIS A 106 -11.99 8.57 -8.57
C HIS A 106 -11.93 8.89 -7.07
N LEU A 107 -12.11 10.18 -6.77
CA LEU A 107 -12.24 10.69 -5.41
C LEU A 107 -13.66 10.44 -4.90
N LEU A 108 -13.77 10.12 -3.61
CA LEU A 108 -15.05 10.09 -2.92
C LEU A 108 -15.31 11.45 -2.24
N PRO A 109 -16.58 11.87 -2.08
CA PRO A 109 -16.92 13.02 -1.27
C PRO A 109 -16.31 12.93 0.14
N GLY A 110 -15.64 14.00 0.57
CA GLY A 110 -15.01 14.10 1.89
C GLY A 110 -13.68 13.37 2.02
N ASP A 111 -13.07 12.92 0.91
CA ASP A 111 -11.72 12.36 0.91
C ASP A 111 -10.71 13.30 1.57
N VAL A 112 -9.71 12.73 2.24
CA VAL A 112 -8.47 13.48 2.53
C VAL A 112 -7.53 13.25 1.35
N ALA A 113 -7.31 14.27 0.53
CA ALA A 113 -6.37 14.23 -0.58
C ALA A 113 -4.98 14.68 -0.15
N LYS A 114 -3.96 14.19 -0.87
CA LYS A 114 -2.56 14.59 -0.69
C LYS A 114 -1.92 14.90 -2.04
N LYS A 115 -1.25 16.04 -2.14
CA LYS A 115 -0.49 16.46 -3.33
C LYS A 115 0.81 15.66 -3.42
N TYR A 116 1.13 15.08 -4.58
CA TYR A 116 2.39 14.35 -4.77
C TYR A 116 3.61 15.27 -4.67
N ALA A 117 3.55 16.45 -5.29
CA ALA A 117 4.69 17.38 -5.36
C ALA A 117 5.09 17.97 -4.00
N THR A 118 4.09 18.43 -3.22
CA THR A 118 4.35 19.17 -1.96
C THR A 118 4.15 18.34 -0.71
N GLY A 119 3.42 17.22 -0.80
CA GLY A 119 2.99 16.44 0.37
C GLY A 119 1.88 17.09 1.22
N GLY A 120 1.42 18.29 0.88
CA GLY A 120 0.27 18.95 1.53
C GLY A 120 -1.00 18.12 1.43
N MET A 121 -1.72 18.03 2.55
CA MET A 121 -2.99 17.32 2.69
C MET A 121 -4.14 18.30 2.87
N PHE A 122 -5.32 17.95 2.36
CA PHE A 122 -6.53 18.78 2.44
C PHE A 122 -7.78 17.90 2.28
N ASN A 123 -8.93 18.39 2.74
CA ASN A 123 -10.22 17.74 2.52
C ASN A 123 -10.74 18.05 1.11
N VAL A 124 -11.27 17.03 0.44
CA VAL A 124 -11.96 17.15 -0.85
C VAL A 124 -13.40 17.54 -0.56
N GLU A 125 -13.67 18.84 -0.66
CA GLU A 125 -15.01 19.41 -0.48
C GLU A 125 -15.84 19.31 -1.77
N ASP A 126 -15.22 19.55 -2.93
CA ASP A 126 -15.83 19.41 -4.26
C ASP A 126 -15.07 18.38 -5.10
N VAL A 127 -15.68 17.22 -5.29
CA VAL A 127 -15.12 16.13 -6.11
C VAL A 127 -15.01 16.55 -7.57
N ALA A 128 -15.99 17.26 -8.13
CA ALA A 128 -15.97 17.65 -9.53
C ALA A 128 -14.82 18.62 -9.83
N GLN A 129 -14.51 19.50 -8.88
CA GLN A 129 -13.37 20.41 -8.97
C GLN A 129 -12.02 19.68 -8.88
N GLU A 130 -11.90 18.69 -7.98
CA GLU A 130 -10.61 18.04 -7.68
C GLU A 130 -10.33 16.80 -8.55
N GLN A 131 -11.35 16.17 -9.12
CA GLN A 131 -11.22 14.96 -9.95
C GLN A 131 -10.28 15.13 -11.15
N PRO A 132 -10.24 16.27 -11.88
CA PRO A 132 -9.26 16.48 -12.94
C PRO A 132 -7.80 16.41 -12.44
N ARG A 133 -7.53 16.97 -11.25
CA ARG A 133 -6.20 16.92 -10.61
C ARG A 133 -5.84 15.51 -10.17
N TYR A 134 -6.83 14.71 -9.76
CA TYR A 134 -6.65 13.28 -9.52
C TYR A 134 -6.33 12.53 -10.81
N ALA A 135 -7.07 12.76 -11.89
CA ALA A 135 -6.85 12.11 -13.19
C ALA A 135 -5.48 12.46 -13.78
N GLN A 136 -5.00 13.69 -13.56
CA GLN A 136 -3.68 14.18 -14.00
C GLN A 136 -2.54 13.81 -13.04
N HIS A 137 -2.81 12.98 -12.03
CA HIS A 137 -1.81 12.48 -11.07
C HIS A 137 -1.14 13.57 -10.21
N GLU A 138 -1.78 14.72 -10.02
CA GLU A 138 -1.28 15.78 -9.13
C GLU A 138 -1.56 15.48 -7.65
N ILE A 139 -2.69 14.82 -7.40
CA ILE A 139 -3.18 14.43 -6.07
C ILE A 139 -3.60 12.97 -6.03
N SER A 140 -3.76 12.45 -4.82
CA SER A 140 -4.41 11.16 -4.57
C SER A 140 -5.24 11.26 -3.30
N PHE A 141 -6.34 10.50 -3.22
CA PHE A 141 -6.95 10.15 -1.94
C PHE A 141 -5.90 9.50 -1.02
N THR A 142 -6.17 9.52 0.27
CA THR A 142 -5.30 8.89 1.28
C THR A 142 -6.04 7.78 2.01
N ALA A 143 -5.30 6.74 2.38
CA ALA A 143 -5.77 5.66 3.23
C ALA A 143 -5.46 5.95 4.72
N PRO A 144 -6.34 5.53 5.63
CA PRO A 144 -6.19 5.77 7.06
C PRO A 144 -5.08 4.88 7.66
N LEU A 145 -4.24 5.48 8.49
CA LEU A 145 -3.49 4.79 9.52
C LEU A 145 -4.10 5.22 10.86
N TYR A 146 -5.06 4.46 11.36
CA TYR A 146 -5.91 4.86 12.48
C TYR A 146 -5.14 5.22 13.75
N GLY A 147 -5.56 6.30 14.40
CA GLY A 147 -5.04 6.82 15.67
C GLY A 147 -5.63 8.20 15.97
N PRO A 148 -5.48 8.73 17.20
CA PRO A 148 -6.20 9.91 17.67
C PRO A 148 -5.77 11.23 17.03
N LYS A 149 -4.65 11.26 16.30
CA LYS A 149 -4.16 12.42 15.53
C LYS A 149 -4.32 12.22 14.02
N MET A 150 -5.00 11.15 13.59
CA MET A 150 -5.28 10.94 12.18
C MET A 150 -6.19 12.07 11.68
N TRP A 151 -5.89 12.61 10.49
CA TRP A 151 -6.78 13.54 9.82
C TRP A 151 -8.05 12.80 9.38
N GLU A 152 -9.20 13.25 9.87
CA GLU A 152 -10.48 12.62 9.59
C GLU A 152 -10.97 12.91 8.18
N ALA A 153 -11.40 11.87 7.48
CA ALA A 153 -12.20 12.02 6.28
C ALA A 153 -13.62 12.48 6.65
N GLN A 154 -14.40 12.87 5.65
CA GLN A 154 -15.78 13.33 5.79
C GLN A 154 -16.71 12.54 4.84
N ALA A 155 -18.02 12.73 4.99
CA ALA A 155 -19.04 12.18 4.09
C ALA A 155 -18.85 10.68 3.76
N GLU A 156 -18.86 10.32 2.47
CA GLU A 156 -18.76 8.93 2.01
C GLU A 156 -17.41 8.30 2.37
N ALA A 157 -16.31 9.07 2.27
CA ALA A 157 -14.99 8.59 2.67
C ALA A 157 -14.93 8.27 4.17
N ALA A 158 -15.55 9.09 5.03
CA ALA A 158 -15.64 8.81 6.47
C ALA A 158 -16.46 7.55 6.76
N ALA A 159 -17.59 7.36 6.07
CA ALA A 159 -18.43 6.17 6.24
C ALA A 159 -17.65 4.90 5.88
N LEU A 160 -16.85 4.94 4.81
CA LEU A 160 -15.99 3.83 4.40
C LEU A 160 -14.89 3.52 5.44
N GLU A 161 -14.24 4.56 5.98
CA GLU A 161 -13.24 4.37 7.05
C GLU A 161 -13.88 3.80 8.33
N ALA A 162 -15.05 4.32 8.72
CA ALA A 162 -15.78 3.81 9.86
C ALA A 162 -16.21 2.35 9.68
N GLN A 163 -16.65 1.96 8.48
CA GLN A 163 -16.99 0.56 8.17
C GLN A 163 -15.77 -0.35 8.36
N VAL A 164 -14.62 0.00 7.78
CA VAL A 164 -13.40 -0.81 7.89
C VAL A 164 -12.94 -0.97 9.33
N LEU A 165 -13.08 0.07 10.16
CA LEU A 165 -12.75 0.01 11.58
C LEU A 165 -13.79 -0.79 12.38
N ALA A 166 -15.08 -0.70 12.04
CA ALA A 166 -16.15 -1.44 12.71
C ALA A 166 -16.04 -2.96 12.49
N GLU A 167 -15.52 -3.38 11.34
CA GLU A 167 -15.23 -4.79 11.03
C GLU A 167 -13.89 -5.27 11.65
N SER A 168 -13.27 -4.48 12.53
CA SER A 168 -12.05 -4.83 13.26
C SER A 168 -12.36 -5.03 14.74
N PRO A 169 -11.71 -6.00 15.41
CA PRO A 169 -11.79 -6.13 16.87
C PRO A 169 -11.15 -4.94 17.62
N VAL A 170 -10.44 -4.05 16.91
CA VAL A 170 -9.76 -2.88 17.48
C VAL A 170 -10.61 -1.63 17.33
N THR A 171 -10.77 -0.88 18.42
CA THR A 171 -11.42 0.44 18.42
C THR A 171 -10.40 1.57 18.40
N LEU A 172 -10.86 2.80 18.12
CA LEU A 172 -10.02 3.98 18.27
C LEU A 172 -9.52 4.18 19.72
N ALA A 173 -10.29 3.72 20.72
CA ALA A 173 -9.88 3.74 22.11
C ALA A 173 -8.67 2.83 22.38
N HIS A 174 -8.64 1.62 21.80
CA HIS A 174 -7.47 0.72 21.88
C HIS A 174 -6.21 1.38 21.29
N LEU A 175 -6.34 2.02 20.11
CA LEU A 175 -5.23 2.72 19.46
C LEU A 175 -4.73 3.93 20.28
N THR A 176 -5.68 4.65 20.90
CA THR A 176 -5.39 5.78 21.79
C THR A 176 -4.65 5.32 23.05
N ALA A 177 -5.14 4.27 23.71
CA ALA A 177 -4.48 3.66 24.87
C ALA A 177 -3.08 3.14 24.54
N ALA A 178 -2.89 2.63 23.33
CA ALA A 178 -1.59 2.18 22.84
C ALA A 178 -0.60 3.31 22.51
N ARG A 179 -1.06 4.57 22.55
CA ARG A 179 -0.31 5.82 22.24
C ARG A 179 0.24 5.85 20.83
N VAL A 180 -0.56 5.41 19.86
CA VAL A 180 -0.17 5.39 18.45
C VAL A 180 -0.91 6.53 17.77
N GLU A 181 -0.18 7.53 17.27
CA GLU A 181 -0.77 8.81 16.84
C GLU A 181 -1.75 8.67 15.66
N GLY A 182 -1.48 7.77 14.72
CA GLY A 182 -2.21 7.70 13.46
C GLY A 182 -1.84 8.82 12.48
N THR A 183 -2.09 8.59 11.20
CA THR A 183 -1.73 9.50 10.11
C THR A 183 -2.43 9.09 8.81
N ARG A 184 -2.06 9.70 7.68
CA ARG A 184 -2.58 9.40 6.34
C ARG A 184 -1.47 8.91 5.42
N ARG A 185 -1.75 7.87 4.64
CA ARG A 185 -0.86 7.33 3.60
C ARG A 185 -1.46 7.62 2.22
N LEU A 186 -0.65 7.95 1.22
CA LEU A 186 -1.14 8.02 -0.17
C LEU A 186 -1.82 6.70 -0.54
N GLY A 187 -3.05 6.76 -1.02
CA GLY A 187 -3.80 5.56 -1.41
C GLY A 187 -3.35 5.01 -2.77
N ARG A 188 -2.91 5.89 -3.67
CA ARG A 188 -2.34 5.54 -4.96
C ARG A 188 -0.84 5.79 -5.01
N LEU A 189 -0.10 4.79 -5.48
CA LEU A 189 1.32 4.82 -5.78
C LEU A 189 1.50 5.04 -7.28
N LEU A 190 2.35 6.00 -7.66
CA LEU A 190 2.72 6.25 -9.04
C LEU A 190 4.10 5.63 -9.31
N ALA A 191 4.21 4.96 -10.46
CA ALA A 191 5.46 4.41 -10.99
C ALA A 191 5.56 4.81 -12.47
N GLY A 192 5.58 6.12 -12.73
CA GLY A 192 5.51 6.68 -14.09
C GLY A 192 6.79 6.50 -14.91
N ASP A 193 7.90 6.11 -14.27
CA ASP A 193 9.16 5.77 -14.93
C ASP A 193 9.36 4.24 -15.04
N LEU A 194 8.29 3.45 -14.86
CA LEU A 194 8.35 2.00 -14.96
C LEU A 194 8.68 1.58 -16.39
N CYS A 195 9.80 0.90 -16.55
CA CYS A 195 10.19 0.28 -17.80
C CYS A 195 10.52 -1.20 -17.61
N VAL A 196 10.29 -1.96 -18.66
CA VAL A 196 10.53 -3.40 -18.73
C VAL A 196 11.35 -3.72 -19.97
N ARG A 197 12.27 -4.66 -19.86
CA ARG A 197 13.05 -5.18 -20.98
C ARG A 197 13.18 -6.69 -20.86
N ILE A 198 12.85 -7.39 -21.94
CA ILE A 198 13.04 -8.84 -22.04
C ILE A 198 14.50 -9.13 -22.39
N LEU A 199 15.05 -10.15 -21.76
CA LEU A 199 16.29 -10.80 -22.14
C LEU A 199 15.94 -12.19 -22.65
N ASP A 200 16.48 -12.55 -23.81
CA ASP A 200 16.29 -13.88 -24.39
C ASP A 200 16.79 -14.99 -23.47
N ALA A 201 16.26 -16.19 -23.70
CA ALA A 201 16.69 -17.40 -23.00
C ALA A 201 18.21 -17.60 -23.21
N PRO A 202 18.99 -17.70 -22.13
CA PRO A 202 20.42 -17.97 -22.25
C PRO A 202 20.68 -19.40 -22.76
N PRO A 203 21.90 -19.69 -23.27
CA PRO A 203 22.24 -21.00 -23.85
C PRO A 203 22.22 -22.19 -22.87
N ASP A 204 22.07 -21.93 -21.56
CA ASP A 204 22.05 -22.96 -20.51
C ASP A 204 20.69 -23.67 -20.36
N GLY A 205 19.72 -23.32 -21.22
CA GLY A 205 18.38 -23.91 -21.25
C GLY A 205 17.41 -23.31 -20.24
N THR A 206 17.81 -22.28 -19.48
CA THR A 206 16.87 -21.53 -18.64
C THR A 206 15.99 -20.61 -19.49
N GLY A 207 14.77 -20.35 -19.03
CA GLY A 207 13.82 -19.48 -19.73
C GLY A 207 14.29 -18.02 -19.82
N PRO A 208 13.59 -17.19 -20.61
CA PRO A 208 13.92 -15.77 -20.73
C PRO A 208 13.88 -15.05 -19.37
N SER A 209 14.45 -13.85 -19.31
CA SER A 209 14.41 -13.00 -18.12
C SER A 209 13.75 -11.66 -18.42
N VAL A 210 13.23 -11.00 -17.38
CA VAL A 210 12.70 -9.64 -17.46
C VAL A 210 13.52 -8.75 -16.56
N VAL A 211 14.00 -7.62 -17.08
CA VAL A 211 14.56 -6.52 -16.27
C VAL A 211 13.49 -5.46 -16.11
N VAL A 212 13.24 -5.06 -14.87
CA VAL A 212 12.24 -4.06 -14.49
C VAL A 212 12.97 -2.91 -13.78
N GLU A 213 12.76 -1.68 -14.24
CA GLU A 213 13.33 -0.48 -13.62
C GLU A 213 12.24 0.53 -13.30
N PHE A 214 12.32 1.16 -12.12
CA PHE A 214 11.38 2.19 -11.67
C PHE A 214 11.92 2.94 -10.44
N GLN A 215 11.31 4.05 -10.10
CA GLN A 215 11.55 4.81 -8.88
C GLN A 215 10.32 4.82 -7.99
N LEU A 216 10.53 4.67 -6.68
CA LEU A 216 9.46 4.81 -5.69
C LEU A 216 9.83 5.83 -4.61
N PRO A 217 8.86 6.62 -4.13
CA PRO A 217 9.07 7.51 -2.99
C PRO A 217 9.34 6.71 -1.70
N LYS A 218 9.88 7.39 -0.69
CA LYS A 218 10.07 6.79 0.63
C LYS A 218 8.77 6.18 1.18
N GLY A 219 8.88 5.00 1.79
CA GLY A 219 7.75 4.30 2.40
C GLY A 219 6.86 3.52 1.44
N ALA A 220 7.14 3.56 0.13
CA ALA A 220 6.60 2.61 -0.86
C ALA A 220 7.53 1.39 -1.00
N PHE A 221 6.99 0.28 -1.51
CA PHE A 221 7.71 -0.99 -1.60
C PHE A 221 7.77 -1.48 -3.04
N ALA A 222 8.95 -1.89 -3.49
CA ALA A 222 9.14 -2.49 -4.81
C ALA A 222 8.27 -3.74 -5.01
N THR A 223 7.99 -4.48 -3.94
CA THR A 223 7.11 -5.65 -3.98
C THR A 223 5.69 -5.33 -4.45
N THR A 224 5.19 -4.10 -4.23
CA THR A 224 3.88 -3.67 -4.73
C THR A 224 3.88 -3.61 -6.27
N VAL A 225 4.93 -3.05 -6.88
CA VAL A 225 5.09 -3.00 -8.34
C VAL A 225 5.30 -4.40 -8.90
N MET A 226 6.21 -5.16 -8.29
CA MET A 226 6.55 -6.51 -8.77
C MET A 226 5.38 -7.48 -8.65
N ARG A 227 4.52 -7.37 -7.63
CA ARG A 227 3.31 -8.20 -7.49
C ARG A 227 2.38 -8.02 -8.69
N GLU A 228 2.17 -6.78 -9.14
CA GLU A 228 1.32 -6.54 -10.31
C GLU A 228 1.94 -7.07 -11.61
N LEU A 229 3.26 -6.96 -11.78
CA LEU A 229 3.95 -7.49 -12.96
C LEU A 229 3.99 -9.01 -13.00
N MET A 230 4.21 -9.64 -11.84
CA MET A 230 4.36 -11.09 -11.74
C MET A 230 3.02 -11.82 -11.62
N LYS A 231 1.96 -11.14 -11.16
CA LYS A 231 0.65 -11.73 -10.80
C LYS A 231 0.78 -12.96 -9.90
N VAL A 232 1.85 -13.02 -9.10
CA VAL A 232 2.07 -14.07 -8.10
C VAL A 232 1.37 -13.63 -6.82
N ASP A 233 0.54 -14.51 -6.28
CA ASP A 233 -0.18 -14.24 -5.06
C ASP A 233 0.75 -14.37 -3.85
N LEU A 234 1.46 -13.28 -3.54
CA LEU A 234 2.33 -13.20 -2.37
C LEU A 234 1.48 -12.95 -1.12
N ALA A 235 0.75 -13.99 -0.71
CA ALA A 235 -0.22 -14.03 0.37
C ALA A 235 -1.35 -12.99 0.23
N ALA A 236 -2.59 -13.49 0.14
CA ALA A 236 -3.79 -12.72 0.46
C ALA A 236 -3.57 -11.95 1.78
N LEU A 237 -4.30 -10.85 1.98
CA LEU A 237 -4.31 -10.17 3.28
C LEU A 237 -4.46 -11.24 4.36
N PRO A 238 -3.56 -11.32 5.35
CA PRO A 238 -3.63 -12.40 6.32
C PRO A 238 -5.02 -12.35 6.95
N ALA A 239 -5.81 -13.40 6.73
CA ALA A 239 -7.05 -13.60 7.45
C ALA A 239 -6.65 -13.65 8.93
N LEU A 240 -7.10 -12.66 9.68
CA LEU A 240 -7.03 -12.74 11.13
C LEU A 240 -8.18 -13.68 11.48
N ALA A 241 -7.84 -14.92 11.83
CA ALA A 241 -8.81 -15.97 12.10
C ALA A 241 -9.91 -15.47 13.04
N ASP A 242 -11.10 -15.30 12.45
CA ASP A 242 -12.45 -15.61 12.93
C ASP A 242 -13.35 -15.89 11.69
N GLU A 243 -12.76 -16.48 10.64
CA GLU A 243 -13.47 -17.01 9.45
C GLU A 243 -13.26 -18.53 9.34
N GLU A 244 -13.15 -19.23 10.48
CA GLU A 244 -13.27 -20.68 10.54
C GLU A 244 -14.61 -21.03 11.21
N ASP A 245 -15.56 -21.43 10.36
CA ASP A 245 -16.71 -22.30 10.58
C ASP A 245 -17.75 -21.95 11.68
N THR A 246 -18.97 -21.71 11.19
CA THR A 246 -20.23 -22.13 11.85
C THR A 246 -20.19 -23.56 12.34
#